data_AF-A0A1I0WL31-F1
#
_entry.id   AF-A0A1I0WL31-F1
#
_cell.length_a   1.000
_cell.length_b   1.000
_cell.length_c   1.000
_cell.angle_alpha   90.00
_cell.angle_beta   90.00
_cell.angle_gamma   90.00
#
_symmetry.space_group_name_H-M   'P 1'
#
loop_
_entity.id
_entity.type
_entity.pdbx_description
1 polymer ?
#
loop_
_entity_poly.entity_id
_entity_poly.type
_entity_poly.pdbx_seq_one_letter_code
_entity_poly.pdbx_strand_id
1 'polypeptide(L)' 'MYKLNALDKLAMVLVLIGALNWGIIGLLNVDLVGLLFHSIPTLQRVIYILVGVAAIYLLILMLRSRQKLQKK' A
#
# COMPACT_ATOMS: atom_id res chain seq x y z
N MET A 1 13.46 -6.40 18.58
CA MET A 1 12.15 -5.86 18.14
C MET A 1 12.41 -4.82 17.07
N TYR A 2 11.86 -4.97 15.86
CA TYR A 2 11.95 -3.92 14.84
C TYR A 2 11.16 -2.70 15.34
N LYS A 3 11.82 -1.58 15.59
CA LYS A 3 11.14 -0.30 15.84
C LYS A 3 10.57 0.17 14.50
N LEU A 4 9.27 -0.02 14.29
CA LEU A 4 8.56 0.54 13.15
C LEU A 4 8.44 2.04 13.34
N ASN A 5 9.01 2.80 12.41
CA ASN A 5 8.90 4.25 12.38
C ASN A 5 7.52 4.67 11.86
N ALA A 6 7.16 5.94 12.04
CA ALA A 6 5.87 6.48 11.58
C ALA A 6 5.63 6.23 10.08
N LEU A 7 6.69 6.32 9.26
CA LEU A 7 6.65 6.04 7.82
C LEU A 7 6.33 4.57 7.50
N ASP A 8 6.89 3.62 8.26
CA ASP A 8 6.65 2.18 8.03
C ASP A 8 5.18 1.84 8.32
N LYS A 9 4.62 2.41 9.39
CA LYS A 9 3.20 2.26 9.75
C LYS A 9 2.29 2.88 8.70
N LEU A 10 2.61 4.07 8.22
CA LEU A 10 1.88 4.75 7.15
C LEU A 10 1.88 3.89 5.88
N ALA A 11 3.05 3.41 5.45
CA ALA A 11 3.17 2.55 4.29
C ALA A 11 2.35 1.26 4.43
N MET A 12 2.38 0.61 5.60
CA MET A 12 1.54 -0.56 5.88
C MET A 12 0.05 -0.26 5.72
N VAL A 13 -0.44 0.84 6.29
CA VAL A 13 -1.85 1.23 6.19
C VAL A 13 -2.25 1.53 4.74
N LEU A 14 -1.44 2.30 4.01
CA LEU A 14 -1.66 2.63 2.60
C LEU A 14 -1.75 1.36 1.74
N VAL A 15 -0.84 0.41 1.94
CA VAL A 15 -0.84 -0.88 1.22
C VAL A 15 -2.06 -1.72 1.58
N LEU A 16 -2.45 -1.73 2.86
CA LEU A 16 -3.62 -2.47 3.32
C LEU A 16 -4.91 -1.94 2.66
N ILE A 17 -5.08 -0.62 2.60
CA ILE A 17 -6.20 0.04 1.92
C ILE A 17 -6.21 -0.33 0.43
N GLY A 18 -5.03 -0.30 -0.22
CA GLY A 18 -4.87 -0.72 -1.60
C GLY A 18 -5.28 -2.18 -1.85
N ALA A 19 -4.79 -3.09 -1.02
CA ALA A 19 -5.09 -4.52 -1.10
C ALA A 19 -6.57 -4.80 -0.87
N LEU A 20 -7.22 -4.08 0.06
CA LEU A 20 -8.66 -4.17 0.28
C LEU A 20 -9.44 -3.68 -0.95
N ASN A 21 -9.07 -2.53 -1.54
CA ASN A 21 -9.72 -2.03 -2.77
C ASN A 21 -9.59 -3.05 -3.91
N TRP A 22 -8.39 -3.57 -4.14
CA TRP A 22 -8.15 -4.56 -5.20
C TRP A 22 -8.84 -5.90 -4.92
N GLY A 23 -8.92 -6.33 -3.67
CA GLY A 23 -9.66 -7.53 -3.27
C GLY A 23 -11.16 -7.40 -3.54
N ILE A 24 -11.74 -6.22 -3.29
CA ILE A 24 -13.16 -5.95 -3.54
C ILE A 24 -13.45 -5.80 -5.03
N ILE A 25 -12.53 -5.20 -5.80
CA ILE A 25 -12.59 -5.21 -7.27
C ILE A 25 -12.55 -6.66 -7.79
N GLY A 26 -11.68 -7.52 -7.27
CA GLY A 26 -11.59 -8.91 -7.72
C GLY A 26 -12.82 -9.77 -7.36
N LEU A 27 -13.45 -9.52 -6.22
CA LEU A 27 -14.60 -10.30 -5.76
C LEU A 27 -15.93 -9.80 -6.33
N LEU A 28 -16.12 -8.47 -6.38
CA LEU A 28 -17.42 -7.84 -6.65
C LEU A 28 -17.38 -6.92 -7.88
N ASN A 29 -16.22 -6.71 -8.52
CA ASN A 29 -16.00 -5.70 -9.57
C ASN A 29 -16.37 -4.27 -9.13
N VAL A 30 -16.30 -4.00 -7.83
CA VAL A 30 -16.58 -2.68 -7.25
C VAL A 30 -15.26 -2.00 -6.88
N ASP A 31 -15.01 -0.85 -7.48
CA ASP A 31 -13.88 0.02 -7.12
C ASP A 31 -14.31 1.03 -6.05
N LEU A 32 -13.98 0.78 -4.78
CA LEU A 32 -14.33 1.67 -3.67
C LEU A 32 -13.69 3.05 -3.81
N VAL A 33 -12.42 3.10 -4.21
CA VAL A 33 -11.71 4.37 -4.41
C VAL A 33 -12.33 5.10 -5.59
N GLY A 34 -12.66 4.39 -6.67
CA GLY A 34 -13.43 4.91 -7.79
C GLY A 34 -14.81 5.41 -7.40
N LEU A 35 -15.49 4.75 -6.47
CA LEU A 35 -16.85 5.11 -6.03
C LEU A 35 -16.85 6.33 -5.10
N LEU A 36 -15.84 6.46 -4.23
CA LEU A 36 -15.69 7.60 -3.32
C LEU A 36 -15.18 8.87 -4.03
N PHE A 37 -14.28 8.71 -5.01
CA PHE A 37 -13.63 9.82 -5.72
C PHE A 37 -14.05 9.89 -7.20
N HIS A 38 -15.23 9.37 -7.54
CA HIS A 38 -15.74 9.27 -8.91
C HIS A 38 -15.75 10.61 -9.67
N SER A 39 -15.87 11.71 -8.94
CA SER A 39 -15.97 13.07 -9.45
C SER A 39 -14.62 13.69 -9.84
N ILE A 40 -13.49 13.09 -9.44
CA ILE A 40 -12.14 13.61 -9.70
C ILE A 40 -11.20 12.49 -10.19
N PRO A 41 -11.21 12.16 -11.50
CA PRO A 41 -10.43 11.05 -12.05
C PRO A 41 -8.91 11.18 -11.84
N THR A 42 -8.40 12.41 -11.77
CA THR A 42 -6.99 12.68 -11.50
C THR A 42 -6.59 12.31 -10.08
N LEU A 43 -7.46 12.55 -9.10
CA LEU A 43 -7.21 12.23 -7.69
C LEU A 43 -7.20 10.72 -7.46
N GLN A 44 -8.12 9.99 -8.09
CA GLN A 44 -8.16 8.52 -8.06
C GLN A 44 -6.82 7.91 -8.54
N ARG A 45 -6.28 8.43 -9.65
CA ARG A 45 -4.98 7.98 -10.17
C ARG A 45 -3.83 8.27 -9.20
N VAL A 46 -3.82 9.44 -8.56
CA VAL A 46 -2.81 9.80 -7.56
C VAL A 46 -2.87 8.83 -6.37
N ILE A 47 -4.06 8.46 -5.89
CA ILE A 47 -4.23 7.49 -4.80
C ILE A 47 -3.63 6.14 -5.18
N TYR A 48 -3.90 5.63 -6.39
CA TYR A 48 -3.34 4.36 -6.86
C TYR A 48 -1.81 4.40 -6.99
N ILE A 49 -1.25 5.52 -7.46
CA ILE A 49 0.20 5.70 -7.53
C ILE A 49 0.80 5.67 -6.11
N LEU A 50 0.21 6.39 -5.15
CA LEU A 50 0.69 6.43 -3.77
C LEU A 50 0.64 5.04 -3.11
N VAL A 51 -0.44 4.29 -3.32
CA VAL A 51 -0.56 2.90 -2.86
C VAL A 51 0.52 2.02 -3.47
N GLY A 52 0.77 2.13 -4.79
CA GLY A 52 1.81 1.37 -5.47
C GLY A 52 3.22 1.69 -4.95
N VAL A 53 3.53 2.97 -4.74
CA VAL A 53 4.81 3.40 -4.17
C VAL A 53 4.98 2.90 -2.73
N ALA A 54 3.92 2.93 -1.92
CA ALA A 54 3.94 2.39 -0.56
C ALA A 54 4.19 0.87 -0.54
N ALA A 55 3.63 0.12 -1.49
CA ALA A 55 3.85 -1.32 -1.63
C ALA A 55 5.32 -1.63 -1.96
N ILE A 56 5.90 -0.90 -2.91
CA ILE A 56 7.32 -1.04 -3.27
C ILE A 56 8.22 -0.70 -2.08
N TYR A 57 7.94 0.38 -1.35
CA TYR A 57 8.69 0.74 -0.15
C TYR A 57 8.66 -0.37 0.90
N LEU A 58 7.47 -0.93 1.17
CA LEU A 58 7.32 -2.01 2.14
C LEU A 58 8.06 -3.29 1.71
N LEU A 59 8.06 -3.59 0.42
CA LEU A 59 8.81 -4.72 -0.15
C LEU A 59 10.32 -4.54 0.01
N ILE A 60 10.85 -3.34 -0.28
CA ILE A 60 12.27 -3.01 -0.05
C ILE A 60 12.62 -3.09 1.44
N LEU A 61 11.76 -2.57 2.32
CA LEU A 61 11.94 -2.65 3.78
C LEU A 61 12.00 -4.10 4.26
N MET A 62 11.13 -4.97 3.74
CA MET A 62 11.10 -6.39 4.06
C MET A 62 12.38 -7.10 3.59
N LEU A 63 12.83 -6.84 2.36
CA LEU A 63 14.08 -7.40 1.83
C LEU A 63 15.31 -6.93 2.62
N ARG A 64 15.38 -5.65 2.97
CA ARG A 64 16.46 -5.09 3.81
C ARG A 64 16.45 -5.70 5.21
N SER A 65 15.27 -5.92 5.77
CA SER A 65 15.11 -6.54 7.09
C SER A 65 15.61 -7.99 7.10
N ARG A 66 15.39 -8.76 6.02
CA ARG A 66 15.93 -10.12 5.84
C ARG A 66 17.45 -10.17 5.81
N GLN A 67 18.11 -9.24 5.10
CA GLN A 67 19.57 -9.19 5.04
C GLN A 67 20.22 -8.92 6.42
N LYS A 68 19.58 -8.10 7.26
CA LYS A 68 20.06 -7.82 8.62
C LYS A 68 20.00 -9.02 9.56
N LEU A 69 19.09 -9.96 9.31
CA LEU A 69 18.94 -11.20 10.08
C LEU A 69 19.92 -12.29 9.66
N GLN A 70 20.33 -12.34 8.38
CA GLN A 70 21.30 -13.35 7.88
C GLN A 70 22.76 -13.01 8.20
N LYS A 71 23.07 -11.77 8.54
CA LYS A 71 24.44 -11.31 8.90
C LYS A 71 24.77 -11.41 10.40
N LYS A 72 23.90 -12.03 11.19
CA LYS A 72 24.04 -12.18 12.65
C LYS A 72 24.05 -13.65 13.02
#